data_AF-A0A1I4C185-F1
#
_entry.id   AF-A0A1I4C185-F1
#
_cell.length_a   1.000
_cell.length_b   1.000
_cell.length_c   1.000
_cell.angle_alpha   90.00
_cell.angle_beta   90.00
_cell.angle_gamma   90.00
#
_symmetry.space_group_name_H-M   'P 1'
#
loop_
_entity.id
_entity.type
_entity.pdbx_description
1 polymer ?
#
loop_
_entity_poly.entity_id
_entity_poly.type
_entity_poly.pdbx_seq_one_letter_code
_entity_poly.pdbx_strand_id
1 'polypeptide(L)'
;MIENKLTYTEAAEKHQVSYNNIYSWVNKYKKHGPKGLEDNRGRGKPSELQTEEERLDAEIEALKARNKWLEMENDALKKRRKITGSLKSQELDKKQNT
;
A
#
# COMPACT_ATOMS: atom_id res chain seq x y z
N MET A 1 33.98 4.57 2.14
CA MET A 1 34.84 4.96 1.00
C MET A 1 34.54 4.01 -0.14
N ILE A 2 34.29 4.50 -1.35
CA ILE A 2 34.16 3.63 -2.53
C ILE A 2 35.60 3.29 -2.93
N GLU A 3 35.95 2.01 -2.82
CA GLU A 3 37.32 1.50 -2.93
C GLU A 3 37.82 1.46 -4.39
N ASN A 4 36.98 1.83 -5.35
CA ASN A 4 37.33 2.01 -6.76
C ASN A 4 37.32 3.50 -7.11
N LYS A 5 38.49 4.00 -7.48
CA LYS A 5 38.84 5.37 -7.88
C LYS A 5 38.21 5.82 -9.21
N LEU A 6 36.92 5.55 -9.42
CA LEU A 6 36.15 6.15 -10.51
C LEU A 6 35.12 7.07 -9.89
N THR A 7 35.25 8.36 -10.19
CA THR A 7 34.22 9.35 -9.91
C THR A 7 32.94 8.97 -10.66
N TYR A 8 31.78 9.36 -10.12
CA TYR A 8 30.50 9.05 -10.76
C TYR A 8 30.42 9.55 -12.21
N THR A 9 31.12 10.65 -12.50
CA THR A 9 31.27 11.24 -13.84
C THR A 9 32.05 10.33 -14.78
N GLU A 10 33.21 9.81 -14.34
CA GLU A 10 34.02 8.90 -15.17
C GLU A 10 33.30 7.56 -15.41
N ALA A 11 32.56 7.07 -14.42
CA ALA A 11 31.74 5.86 -14.58
C ALA A 11 30.57 6.09 -15.57
N ALA A 12 29.95 7.27 -15.51
CA ALA A 12 28.89 7.68 -16.42
C ALA A 12 29.39 7.75 -17.88
N GLU A 13 30.54 8.40 -18.10
CA GLU A 13 31.17 8.51 -19.42
C GLU A 13 31.58 7.14 -19.98
N LYS A 14 32.25 6.31 -19.16
CA LYS A 14 32.71 4.97 -19.57
C LYS A 14 31.57 4.07 -20.03
N HIS A 15 30.42 4.14 -19.37
CA HIS A 15 29.26 3.30 -19.66
C HIS A 15 28.18 4.01 -20.48
N GLN A 16 28.45 5.24 -20.97
CA GLN A 16 27.51 6.08 -21.71
C GLN A 16 26.12 6.18 -21.05
N VAL A 17 26.10 6.24 -19.73
CA VAL A 17 24.88 6.38 -18.93
C VAL A 17 24.89 7.71 -18.21
N SER A 18 23.72 8.28 -17.96
CA SER A 18 23.61 9.54 -17.22
C SER A 18 24.22 9.41 -15.82
N TYR A 19 24.90 10.47 -15.38
CA TYR A 19 25.34 10.66 -14.00
C TYR A 19 24.23 10.32 -12.99
N ASN A 20 22.99 10.74 -13.26
CA ASN A 20 21.85 10.49 -12.38
C ASN A 20 21.54 8.99 -12.24
N ASN A 21 21.77 8.19 -13.30
CA ASN A 21 21.58 6.74 -13.24
C ASN A 21 22.66 6.09 -12.37
N ILE A 22 23.93 6.46 -12.56
CA ILE A 22 25.04 5.97 -11.73
C ILE A 22 24.80 6.33 -10.26
N TYR A 23 24.42 7.58 -9.97
CA TYR A 23 24.12 8.03 -8.62
C TYR A 23 22.96 7.24 -8.00
N SER A 24 21.86 7.04 -8.75
CA SER A 24 20.71 6.25 -8.30
C SER A 24 21.09 4.80 -8.02
N TRP A 25 21.86 4.16 -8.90
CA TRP A 25 22.33 2.78 -8.74
C TRP A 25 23.24 2.62 -7.53
N VAL A 26 24.19 3.54 -7.32
CA VAL A 26 25.07 3.51 -6.15
C VAL A 26 24.27 3.68 -4.86
N ASN A 27 23.30 4.58 -4.84
CA ASN A 27 22.47 4.78 -3.65
C ASN A 27 21.58 3.56 -3.36
N LYS A 28 20.97 2.97 -4.40
CA LYS A 28 20.21 1.71 -4.27
C LYS A 28 21.06 0.56 -3.79
N TYR A 29 22.27 0.42 -4.33
CA TYR A 29 23.22 -0.62 -3.93
C TYR A 29 23.70 -0.44 -2.48
N LYS A 30 23.99 0.79 -2.05
CA LYS A 30 24.36 1.07 -0.65
C LYS A 30 23.23 0.75 0.32
N LYS A 31 21.98 1.01 -0.08
CA LYS A 31 20.81 0.84 0.78
C LYS A 31 20.32 -0.61 0.85
N HIS A 32 20.38 -1.35 -0.26
CA HIS A 32 19.75 -2.66 -0.38
C HIS A 32 20.68 -3.77 -0.93
N GLY A 33 21.97 -3.46 -1.10
CA GLY A 33 22.93 -4.38 -1.70
C GLY A 33 22.61 -4.72 -3.17
N PRO A 34 23.07 -5.88 -3.66
CA PRO A 34 22.83 -6.32 -5.04
C PRO A 34 21.35 -6.41 -5.42
N LYS A 35 20.47 -6.78 -4.46
CA LYS A 35 19.01 -6.86 -4.68
C LYS A 35 18.40 -5.51 -5.09
N GLY A 36 18.96 -4.39 -4.65
CA GLY A 36 18.49 -3.04 -5.00
C GLY A 36 18.67 -2.65 -6.48
N LEU A 37 19.48 -3.40 -7.23
CA LEU A 37 19.72 -3.19 -8.66
C LEU A 37 18.91 -4.14 -9.55
N GLU A 38 18.13 -5.05 -8.96
CA GLU A 38 17.31 -6.00 -9.71
C GLU A 38 16.16 -5.29 -10.45
N ASP A 39 15.97 -5.61 -11.73
CA ASP A 39 14.93 -5.00 -12.56
C ASP A 39 13.54 -5.51 -12.14
N ASN A 40 12.80 -4.66 -11.44
CA ASN A 40 11.43 -4.92 -11.00
C ASN A 40 10.39 -4.12 -11.80
N ARG A 41 10.68 -3.69 -13.03
CA ARG A 41 9.67 -2.98 -13.86
C ARG A 41 8.39 -3.81 -14.00
N GLY A 42 7.26 -3.16 -13.74
CA GLY A 42 5.93 -3.79 -13.81
C GLY A 42 5.59 -4.73 -12.64
N ARG A 43 6.51 -4.92 -11.69
CA ARG A 43 6.29 -5.67 -10.45
C ARG A 43 6.50 -4.70 -9.29
N GLY A 44 5.59 -4.68 -8.31
CA GLY A 44 5.77 -3.82 -7.13
C GLY A 44 7.13 -4.08 -6.47
N LYS A 45 7.68 -3.10 -5.74
CA LYS A 45 8.96 -3.30 -5.03
C LYS A 45 8.86 -4.57 -4.18
N PRO A 46 9.82 -5.51 -4.29
CA PRO A 46 9.93 -6.65 -3.38
C PRO A 46 9.84 -6.19 -1.93
N SER A 47 9.17 -6.96 -1.07
CA SER A 47 8.99 -6.63 0.35
C SER A 47 10.32 -6.41 1.08
N GLU A 48 11.40 -7.09 0.65
CA GLU A 48 12.77 -6.92 1.16
C GLU A 48 13.43 -5.58 0.77
N LEU A 49 12.90 -4.88 -0.23
CA LEU A 49 13.38 -3.58 -0.70
C LEU A 49 12.50 -2.42 -0.22
N GLN A 50 11.34 -2.70 0.38
CA GLN A 50 10.51 -1.68 0.99
C GLN A 50 11.19 -1.19 2.28
N THR A 51 11.18 0.12 2.49
CA THR A 51 11.49 0.64 3.83
C THR A 51 10.38 0.25 4.78
N GLU A 52 10.71 0.15 6.08
CA GLU A 52 9.71 -0.13 7.11
C GLU A 52 8.56 0.88 7.04
N GLU A 53 8.85 2.16 6.78
CA GLU A 53 7.85 3.21 6.54
C GLU A 53 6.94 2.90 5.35
N GLU A 54 7.49 2.52 4.19
CA GLU A 54 6.69 2.17 3.00
C GLU A 54 5.79 0.96 3.25
N ARG A 55 6.26 -0.01 4.05
CA ARG A 55 5.47 -1.18 4.45
C ARG A 55 4.33 -0.79 5.38
N LEU A 56 4.61 0.03 6.38
CA LEU A 56 3.62 0.52 7.33
C LEU A 56 2.54 1.35 6.65
N ASP A 57 2.91 2.24 5.73
CA ASP A 57 1.93 3.03 4.96
C ASP A 57 1.01 2.14 4.13
N ALA A 58 1.57 1.12 3.47
CA ALA A 58 0.78 0.15 2.72
C ALA A 58 -0.19 -0.64 3.62
N GLU A 59 0.26 -1.04 4.81
CA GLU A 59 -0.58 -1.72 5.79
C GLU A 59 -1.68 -0.82 6.34
N ILE A 60 -1.37 0.45 6.63
CA ILE A 60 -2.34 1.45 7.06
C ILE A 60 -3.44 1.64 6.01
N GLU A 61 -3.08 1.78 4.74
CA GLU A 61 -4.06 1.94 3.66
C GLU A 61 -4.93 0.69 3.48
N ALA A 62 -4.33 -0.51 3.57
CA ALA A 62 -5.10 -1.76 3.54
C ALA A 62 -6.09 -1.88 4.72
N LEU A 63 -5.65 -1.50 5.92
CA LEU A 63 -6.49 -1.51 7.12
C LEU A 63 -7.61 -0.46 7.04
N LYS A 64 -7.34 0.74 6.52
CA LYS A 64 -8.37 1.76 6.28
C LYS A 64 -9.42 1.29 5.29
N ALA A 65 -9.01 0.66 4.19
CA ALA A 65 -9.93 0.09 3.21
C ALA A 65 -10.83 -0.98 3.84
N ARG A 66 -10.25 -1.87 4.67
CA ARG A 66 -11.01 -2.88 5.40
C ARG A 66 -11.98 -2.27 6.41
N ASN A 67 -11.55 -1.27 7.17
CA ASN A 67 -12.43 -0.58 8.12
C ASN A 67 -13.60 0.08 7.41
N LYS A 68 -13.35 0.80 6.33
CA LYS A 68 -14.40 1.41 5.51
C LYS A 68 -15.42 0.38 5.03
N TRP A 69 -14.95 -0.80 4.59
CA TRP A 69 -15.83 -1.89 4.18
C TRP A 69 -16.69 -2.42 5.33
N LEU A 70 -16.10 -2.64 6.50
CA LEU A 70 -16.81 -3.09 7.70
C LEU A 70 -17.82 -2.05 8.22
N GLU A 71 -17.51 -0.76 8.11
CA GLU A 71 -18.44 0.32 8.44
C GLU A 71 -19.67 0.29 7.54
N MET A 72 -19.47 0.14 6.23
CA MET A 72 -20.57 0.02 5.27
C MET A 72 -21.43 -1.22 5.55
N GLU A 73 -20.81 -2.37 5.87
CA GLU A 73 -21.55 -3.57 6.24
C GLU A 73 -22.37 -3.36 7.52
N ASN A 74 -21.77 -2.78 8.57
CA ASN A 74 -22.47 -2.46 9.80
C ASN A 74 -23.65 -1.52 9.58
N ASP A 75 -23.49 -0.51 8.74
CA ASP A 75 -24.58 0.42 8.42
C ASP A 75 -25.72 -0.26 7.66
N ALA A 76 -25.41 -1.16 6.73
CA ALA A 76 -26.41 -1.98 6.06
C ALA A 76 -27.16 -2.87 7.07
N LEU A 77 -26.44 -3.50 8.01
CA LEU A 77 -27.03 -4.33 9.06
C LEU A 77 -27.94 -3.52 9.99
N LYS A 78 -27.51 -2.31 10.41
CA LYS A 78 -28.32 -1.40 11.24
C LYS A 78 -29.61 -1.00 10.53
N LYS A 79 -29.54 -0.63 9.24
CA LYS A 79 -30.73 -0.32 8.43
C LYS A 79 -31.70 -1.49 8.37
N ARG A 80 -31.19 -2.71 8.13
CA ARG A 80 -32.02 -3.92 8.09
C ARG A 80 -32.75 -4.17 9.41
N ARG A 81 -32.05 -4.07 10.54
CA ARG A 81 -32.67 -4.22 11.88
C ARG A 81 -33.78 -3.20 12.13
N LYS A 82 -33.59 -1.94 11.73
CA LYS A 82 -34.63 -0.89 11.86
C LYS A 82 -35.89 -1.23 11.07
N ILE A 83 -35.73 -1.66 9.81
CA ILE A 83 -36.85 -2.04 8.95
C ILE A 83 -37.60 -3.23 9.56
N THR A 84 -36.89 -4.29 9.96
CA THR A 84 -37.50 -5.46 10.60
C THR A 84 -38.23 -5.10 11.90
N GLY A 85 -37.65 -4.23 12.73
CA GLY A 85 -38.31 -3.74 13.94
C GLY A 85 -39.60 -2.98 13.64
N SER A 86 -39.55 -2.06 12.67
CA SER A 86 -40.72 -1.27 12.25
C SER A 86 -41.84 -2.15 11.69
N LEU A 87 -41.51 -3.16 10.88
CA LEU A 87 -42.50 -4.13 10.36
C LEU A 87 -43.17 -4.91 11.49
N LYS A 88 -42.40 -5.39 12.48
CA LYS A 88 -42.96 -6.08 13.64
C LYS A 88 -43.92 -5.19 14.44
N SER A 89 -43.57 -3.93 14.65
CA SER A 89 -44.47 -2.97 15.33
C SER A 89 -45.77 -2.78 14.54
N GLN A 90 -45.70 -2.59 13.22
CA GLN A 90 -46.89 -2.45 12.37
C GLN A 90 -47.79 -3.70 12.38
N GLU A 91 -47.21 -4.90 12.46
CA GLU A 91 -47.97 -6.15 12.58
C GLU A 91 -48.69 -6.26 13.93
N LEU A 92 -48.07 -5.80 15.02
CA LEU A 92 -48.68 -5.78 16.36
C LEU A 92 -49.85 -4.79 16.41
N ASP A 93 -49.69 -3.59 15.86
CA ASP A 93 -50.73 -2.57 15.84
C ASP A 93 -51.97 -3.02 15.05
N LYS A 94 -51.77 -3.77 13.95
CA LYS A 94 -52.88 -4.35 13.16
C LYS A 94 -53.66 -5.41 13.94
N LYS A 95 -52.98 -6.26 14.72
CA LYS A 95 -53.62 -7.30 15.54
C LYS A 95 -54.41 -6.73 16.72
N GLN A 96 -54.01 -5.58 17.25
CA GLN A 96 -54.72 -4.90 18.34
C GLN A 96 -56.00 -4.18 17.87
N ASN A 97 -56.05 -3.78 16.59
CA ASN A 97 -57.17 -3.07 15.98
C ASN A 97 -58.17 -3.97 15.22
N THR A 98 -58.01 -5.30 15.27
CA THR A 98 -58.93 -6.30 14.70
C THR A 98 -59.70 -6.97 15.83
#